data_AF-A0A679FBS4-F1
#
_entry.id   AF-A0A679FBS4-F1
#
_cell.length_a   1.000
_cell.length_b   1.000
_cell.length_c   1.000
_cell.angle_alpha   90.00
_cell.angle_beta   90.00
_cell.angle_gamma   90.00
#
_symmetry.space_group_name_H-M   'P 1'
#
loop_
_entity.id
_entity.type
_entity.pdbx_description
1 polymer ?
#
loop_
_entity_poly.entity_id
_entity_poly.type
_entity_poly.pdbx_seq_one_letter_code
_entity_poly.pdbx_strand_id
1 'polypeptide(L)'
;MFIRLSLFAGALALVAPPFVSAAEAPEIHYAPTENLERLDVTLLRAARVKIDLAAYLLTDQPVIDALIDAHRRGVAIRIVLDPSQSSDLDRLREVSQSLRTSAPGPFMHLKSYAVDDMLLRTGSANFTASGMKQQDNDVVVIRDRAAAQTFEARFEQIWSAAKPVLPPGPTFASRVAAPPSTKPTAPASCEIKGNINRNGERIFHKPGEQFYARVKIDPNAGERWFCSEEEALAAGWRHGRVN
;
A
#
# COMPACT_ATOMS: atom_id res chain seq x y z
N MET A 1 -39.17 -35.45 74.93
CA MET A 1 -39.53 -34.49 73.86
C MET A 1 -38.23 -33.84 73.39
N PHE A 2 -37.63 -34.35 72.31
CA PHE A 2 -36.34 -33.87 71.79
C PHE A 2 -36.57 -33.12 70.47
N ILE A 3 -36.28 -31.83 70.46
CA ILE A 3 -36.38 -30.97 69.28
C ILE A 3 -35.03 -31.04 68.55
N ARG A 4 -35.01 -31.61 67.33
CA ARG A 4 -33.86 -31.58 66.43
C ARG A 4 -33.88 -30.28 65.63
N LEU A 5 -32.93 -29.39 65.90
CA LEU A 5 -32.66 -28.22 65.07
C LEU A 5 -31.76 -28.64 63.91
N SER A 6 -32.25 -28.54 62.66
CA SER A 6 -31.44 -28.77 61.46
C SER A 6 -30.88 -27.44 60.98
N LEU A 7 -29.55 -27.29 61.02
CA LEU A 7 -28.85 -26.14 60.44
C LEU A 7 -28.63 -26.40 58.94
N PHE A 8 -29.26 -25.60 58.09
CA PHE A 8 -28.93 -25.50 56.67
C PHE A 8 -27.70 -24.59 56.52
N ALA A 9 -26.56 -25.17 56.14
CA ALA A 9 -25.39 -24.41 55.71
C ALA A 9 -25.61 -23.97 54.24
N GLY A 10 -25.98 -22.72 54.03
CA GLY A 10 -26.04 -22.10 52.70
C GLY A 10 -24.62 -21.84 52.19
N ALA A 11 -24.20 -22.58 51.17
CA ALA A 11 -22.95 -22.32 50.46
C ALA A 11 -23.12 -21.05 49.59
N LEU A 12 -22.48 -19.96 50.00
CA LEU A 12 -22.41 -18.73 49.22
C LEU A 12 -21.37 -18.93 48.10
N ALA A 13 -21.83 -19.20 46.88
CA ALA A 13 -20.95 -19.26 45.72
C ALA A 13 -20.45 -17.84 45.39
N LEU A 14 -19.16 -17.57 45.66
CA LEU A 14 -18.50 -16.37 45.14
C LEU A 14 -18.38 -16.49 43.62
N VAL A 15 -19.23 -15.76 42.90
CA VAL A 15 -19.04 -15.52 41.46
C VAL A 15 -17.90 -14.52 41.34
N ALA A 16 -16.72 -15.00 40.95
CA ALA A 16 -15.62 -14.10 40.58
C ALA A 16 -16.07 -13.25 39.39
N PRO A 17 -15.83 -11.93 39.39
CA PRO A 17 -16.16 -11.10 38.23
C PRO A 17 -15.39 -11.62 37.01
N PRO A 18 -15.99 -11.60 35.81
CA PRO A 18 -15.25 -11.97 34.60
C PRO A 18 -14.03 -11.07 34.49
N PHE A 19 -12.85 -11.68 34.34
CA PHE A 19 -11.63 -10.97 34.00
C PHE A 19 -11.80 -10.40 32.59
N VAL A 20 -12.29 -9.16 32.50
CA VAL A 20 -12.22 -8.38 31.27
C VAL A 20 -10.82 -7.81 31.22
N SER A 21 -9.95 -8.41 30.41
CA SER A 21 -8.67 -7.77 30.06
C SER A 21 -9.00 -6.44 29.38
N ALA A 22 -8.54 -5.33 29.96
CA ALA A 22 -8.64 -4.04 29.29
C ALA A 22 -7.88 -4.16 27.96
N ALA A 23 -8.51 -3.75 26.86
CA ALA A 23 -7.84 -3.64 25.57
C ALA A 23 -6.66 -2.66 25.73
N GLU A 24 -5.50 -3.04 25.18
CA GLU A 24 -4.33 -2.17 25.20
C GLU A 24 -4.64 -0.89 24.40
N ALA A 25 -4.18 0.26 24.89
CA ALA A 25 -4.43 1.52 24.21
C ALA A 25 -3.82 1.49 22.79
N PRO A 26 -4.47 2.08 21.77
CA PRO A 26 -3.89 2.19 20.44
C PRO A 26 -2.53 2.91 20.47
N GLU A 27 -1.54 2.35 19.78
CA GLU A 27 -0.25 2.99 19.54
C GLU A 27 -0.39 3.87 18.29
N ILE A 28 0.01 5.15 18.37
CA ILE A 28 -0.03 6.07 17.23
C ILE A 28 1.40 6.54 16.93
N HIS A 29 1.81 6.39 15.68
CA HIS A 29 3.13 6.72 15.16
C HIS A 29 3.01 7.73 14.02
N TYR A 30 4.01 8.60 13.88
CA TYR A 30 3.97 9.68 12.89
C TYR A 30 5.24 9.74 12.03
N ALA A 31 5.05 9.82 10.71
CA ALA A 31 6.07 10.28 9.77
C ALA A 31 5.95 11.81 9.59
N PRO A 32 7.04 12.52 9.26
CA PRO A 32 8.39 12.02 9.02
C PRO A 32 9.25 11.87 10.29
N THR A 33 8.71 12.16 11.48
CA THR A 33 9.44 12.08 12.75
C THR A 33 9.93 10.67 13.08
N GLU A 34 9.16 9.65 12.70
CA GLU A 34 9.50 8.25 12.83
C GLU A 34 9.64 7.59 11.45
N ASN A 35 10.36 6.47 11.42
CA ASN A 35 10.43 5.62 10.23
C ASN A 35 9.37 4.52 10.32
N LEU A 36 8.18 4.78 9.76
CA LEU A 36 7.03 3.87 9.83
C LEU A 36 7.27 2.55 9.08
N GLU A 37 8.19 2.51 8.12
CA GLU A 37 8.61 1.27 7.45
C GLU A 37 9.18 0.27 8.45
N ARG A 38 10.01 0.72 9.40
CA ARG A 38 10.61 -0.17 10.41
C ARG A 38 9.54 -0.76 11.33
N LEU A 39 8.52 0.02 11.66
CA LEU A 39 7.36 -0.43 12.41
C LEU A 39 6.64 -1.54 11.62
N ASP A 40 6.25 -1.28 10.38
CA ASP A 40 5.54 -2.24 9.54
C ASP A 40 6.33 -3.54 9.31
N VAL A 41 7.63 -3.44 9.02
CA VAL A 41 8.50 -4.61 8.86
C VAL A 41 8.55 -5.44 10.15
N THR A 42 8.60 -4.80 11.31
CA THR A 42 8.61 -5.50 12.60
C THR A 42 7.29 -6.24 12.85
N LEU A 43 6.16 -5.59 12.60
CA LEU A 43 4.84 -6.16 12.81
C LEU A 43 4.58 -7.35 11.85
N LEU A 44 4.90 -7.21 10.57
CA LEU A 44 4.71 -8.27 9.57
C LEU A 44 5.62 -9.48 9.81
N ARG A 45 6.85 -9.26 10.30
CA ARG A 45 7.78 -10.35 10.66
C ARG A 45 7.31 -11.14 11.88
N ALA A 46 6.52 -10.53 12.76
CA ALA A 46 5.97 -11.21 13.94
C ALA A 46 4.81 -12.17 13.61
N ALA A 47 4.20 -12.06 12.43
CA ALA A 47 3.08 -12.89 12.00
C ALA A 47 3.43 -14.39 11.99
N ARG A 48 2.51 -15.21 12.50
CA ARG A 48 2.66 -16.66 12.64
C ARG A 48 1.61 -17.47 11.87
N VAL A 49 0.41 -16.93 11.69
CA VAL A 49 -0.75 -17.67 11.17
C VAL A 49 -1.25 -17.05 9.88
N LYS A 50 -1.64 -15.76 9.90
CA LYS A 50 -2.20 -15.08 8.73
C LYS A 50 -1.91 -13.59 8.68
N ILE A 51 -1.90 -13.06 7.46
CA ILE A 51 -1.88 -11.62 7.15
C ILE A 51 -2.95 -11.34 6.09
N ASP A 52 -3.87 -10.42 6.41
CA ASP A 52 -4.83 -9.84 5.47
C ASP A 52 -4.47 -8.36 5.24
N LEU A 53 -4.09 -7.99 4.03
CA LEU A 53 -3.57 -6.65 3.71
C LEU A 53 -4.36 -5.98 2.58
N ALA A 54 -4.94 -4.81 2.85
CA ALA A 54 -5.57 -3.94 1.86
C ALA A 54 -4.72 -2.67 1.68
N ALA A 55 -4.19 -2.48 0.47
CA ALA A 55 -3.30 -1.36 0.16
C ALA A 55 -3.72 -0.61 -1.11
N TYR A 56 -3.89 0.70 -0.97
CA TYR A 56 -4.02 1.59 -2.13
C TYR A 56 -2.74 1.60 -2.98
N LEU A 57 -1.58 1.73 -2.32
CA LEU A 57 -0.27 1.61 -2.93
C LEU A 57 0.65 0.76 -2.05
N LEU A 58 1.26 -0.25 -2.66
CA LEU A 58 2.28 -1.13 -2.10
C LEU A 58 3.50 -1.20 -3.04
N THR A 59 4.52 -0.39 -2.74
CA THR A 59 5.76 -0.33 -3.54
C THR A 59 7.03 -0.36 -2.69
N ASP A 60 6.88 -0.31 -1.36
CA ASP A 60 8.00 -0.32 -0.43
C ASP A 60 8.67 -1.69 -0.35
N GLN A 61 9.98 -1.74 -0.61
CA GLN A 61 10.71 -2.99 -0.73
C GLN A 61 10.84 -3.75 0.58
N PRO A 62 11.28 -3.13 1.70
CA PRO A 62 11.32 -3.83 2.98
C PRO A 62 9.98 -4.40 3.41
N VAL A 63 8.86 -3.71 3.16
CA VAL A 63 7.51 -4.24 3.44
C VAL A 63 7.18 -5.44 2.54
N ILE A 64 7.45 -5.35 1.23
CA ILE A 64 7.25 -6.47 0.29
C ILE A 64 8.10 -7.69 0.70
N ASP A 65 9.37 -7.48 1.05
CA ASP A 65 10.26 -8.55 1.51
C ASP A 65 9.75 -9.19 2.80
N ALA A 66 9.22 -8.40 3.74
CA ALA A 66 8.61 -8.94 4.98
C ALA A 66 7.39 -9.81 4.71
N LEU A 67 6.55 -9.46 3.71
CA LEU A 67 5.42 -10.28 3.27
C LEU A 67 5.90 -11.58 2.62
N ILE A 68 6.90 -11.52 1.74
CA ILE A 68 7.48 -12.72 1.10
C ILE A 68 8.11 -13.63 2.16
N ASP A 69 8.84 -13.07 3.12
CA ASP A 69 9.42 -13.83 4.24
C ASP A 69 8.32 -14.50 5.08
N ALA A 70 7.19 -13.82 5.33
CA ALA A 70 6.05 -14.41 6.03
C ALA A 70 5.44 -15.57 5.23
N HIS A 71 5.25 -15.39 3.92
CA HIS A 71 4.77 -16.45 3.03
C HIS A 71 5.69 -17.68 3.07
N ARG A 72 7.01 -17.48 2.99
CA ARG A 72 8.02 -18.56 3.09
C ARG A 72 8.00 -19.29 4.42
N ARG A 73 7.64 -18.60 5.52
CA ARG A 73 7.42 -19.23 6.84
C ARG A 73 6.12 -20.04 6.93
N GLY A 74 5.28 -20.02 5.90
CA GLY A 74 3.98 -20.70 5.88
C GLY A 74 2.83 -19.86 6.43
N VAL A 75 3.01 -18.56 6.65
CA VAL A 75 1.92 -17.64 7.03
C VAL A 75 0.96 -17.53 5.84
N ALA A 76 -0.34 -17.67 6.09
CA ALA A 76 -1.35 -17.47 5.06
C ALA A 76 -1.47 -15.97 4.72
N ILE A 77 -1.23 -15.60 3.47
CA ILE A 77 -1.27 -14.19 3.05
C ILE A 77 -2.40 -13.97 2.05
N ARG A 78 -3.13 -12.87 2.24
CA ARG A 78 -4.09 -12.33 1.28
C ARG A 78 -3.86 -10.84 1.12
N ILE A 79 -3.66 -10.38 -0.11
CA ILE A 79 -3.39 -9.00 -0.45
C ILE A 79 -4.43 -8.50 -1.45
N VAL A 80 -5.10 -7.40 -1.13
CA VAL A 80 -5.92 -6.65 -2.10
C VAL A 80 -5.25 -5.31 -2.40
N LEU A 81 -5.09 -5.04 -3.69
CA LEU A 81 -4.64 -3.75 -4.21
C LEU A 81 -5.77 -2.98 -4.88
N ASP A 82 -5.61 -1.65 -4.95
CA ASP A 82 -6.44 -0.83 -5.81
C ASP A 82 -6.11 -1.10 -7.29
N PRO A 83 -7.10 -1.15 -8.20
CA PRO A 83 -6.88 -1.42 -9.62
C PRO A 83 -5.99 -0.39 -10.33
N SER A 84 -5.84 0.82 -9.78
CA SER A 84 -4.95 1.85 -10.34
C SER A 84 -3.47 1.58 -10.04
N GLN A 85 -3.14 0.71 -9.09
CA GLN A 85 -1.75 0.28 -8.89
C GLN A 85 -1.28 -0.59 -10.05
N SER A 86 -0.32 -0.08 -10.81
CA SER A 86 0.33 -0.78 -11.92
C SER A 86 1.83 -0.95 -11.74
N SER A 87 2.43 -0.24 -10.77
CA SER A 87 3.87 -0.30 -10.51
C SER A 87 4.23 -1.46 -9.57
N ASP A 88 5.46 -1.94 -9.72
CA ASP A 88 6.15 -2.85 -8.79
C ASP A 88 5.48 -4.22 -8.56
N LEU A 89 4.50 -4.60 -9.40
CA LEU A 89 3.81 -5.89 -9.32
C LEU A 89 4.75 -7.09 -9.51
N ASP A 90 5.82 -6.94 -10.29
CA ASP A 90 6.84 -8.00 -10.48
C ASP A 90 7.53 -8.40 -9.17
N ARG A 91 7.63 -7.47 -8.21
CA ARG A 91 8.24 -7.73 -6.90
C ARG A 91 7.36 -8.62 -6.03
N LEU A 92 6.05 -8.64 -6.30
CA LEU A 92 5.06 -9.47 -5.62
C LEU A 92 4.89 -10.85 -6.29
N ARG A 93 5.71 -11.21 -7.27
CA ARG A 93 5.55 -12.43 -8.06
C ARG A 93 5.49 -13.70 -7.22
N GLU A 94 6.29 -13.79 -6.16
CA GLU A 94 6.31 -14.96 -5.27
C GLU A 94 4.99 -15.13 -4.51
N VAL A 95 4.32 -14.03 -4.18
CA VAL A 95 3.02 -14.02 -3.49
C VAL A 95 1.85 -13.74 -4.44
N SER A 96 2.05 -13.91 -5.76
CA SER A 96 1.04 -13.55 -6.77
C SER A 96 -0.26 -14.34 -6.63
N GLN A 97 -0.21 -15.57 -6.13
CA GLN A 97 -1.42 -16.36 -5.84
C GLN A 97 -2.25 -15.80 -4.68
N SER A 98 -1.61 -15.04 -3.79
CA SER A 98 -2.21 -14.34 -2.67
C SER A 98 -2.71 -12.94 -3.05
N LEU A 99 -2.54 -12.52 -4.31
CA LEU A 99 -2.77 -11.15 -4.74
C LEU A 99 -4.06 -11.00 -5.56
N ARG A 100 -4.89 -10.03 -5.18
CA ARG A 100 -6.09 -9.61 -5.92
C ARG A 100 -6.15 -8.11 -6.10
N THR A 101 -6.89 -7.65 -7.10
CA THR A 101 -7.30 -6.25 -7.28
C THR A 101 -8.78 -6.10 -6.94
N SER A 102 -9.13 -5.07 -6.19
CA SER A 102 -10.53 -4.83 -5.82
C SER A 102 -11.42 -4.65 -7.05
N ALA A 103 -12.73 -4.81 -6.88
CA ALA A 103 -13.68 -4.54 -7.95
C ALA A 103 -13.54 -3.09 -8.47
N PRO A 104 -13.77 -2.84 -9.76
CA PRO A 104 -13.86 -1.47 -10.31
C PRO A 104 -14.94 -0.67 -9.58
N GLY A 105 -14.68 0.61 -9.31
CA GLY A 105 -15.58 1.45 -8.54
C GLY A 105 -14.83 2.58 -7.83
N PRO A 106 -15.33 3.07 -6.68
CA PRO A 106 -14.58 3.98 -5.82
C PRO A 106 -13.22 3.38 -5.46
N PHE A 107 -12.21 4.23 -5.32
CA PHE A 107 -10.85 3.77 -4.99
C PHE A 107 -10.84 2.95 -3.68
N MET A 108 -10.17 1.80 -3.72
CA MET A 108 -9.82 1.04 -2.52
C MET A 108 -8.66 1.76 -1.85
N HIS A 109 -8.99 2.76 -1.02
CA HIS A 109 -8.01 3.69 -0.49
C HIS A 109 -7.44 3.29 0.89
N LEU A 110 -7.62 2.04 1.32
CA LEU A 110 -7.11 1.56 2.60
C LEU A 110 -5.59 1.43 2.59
N LYS A 111 -4.99 1.56 3.77
CA LYS A 111 -3.57 1.29 4.02
C LYS A 111 -3.46 0.48 5.30
N SER A 112 -4.09 -0.69 5.27
CA SER A 112 -4.39 -1.41 6.49
C SER A 112 -4.09 -2.89 6.33
N TYR A 113 -3.61 -3.52 7.41
CA TYR A 113 -3.49 -4.97 7.47
C TYR A 113 -3.84 -5.48 8.87
N ALA A 114 -4.31 -6.71 8.92
CA ALA A 114 -4.46 -7.47 10.15
C ALA A 114 -3.46 -8.62 10.21
N VAL A 115 -3.01 -8.93 11.43
CA VAL A 115 -2.11 -10.06 11.72
C VAL A 115 -2.75 -10.95 12.78
N ASP A 116 -2.82 -12.24 12.48
CA ASP A 116 -3.17 -13.32 13.41
C ASP A 116 -4.45 -13.10 14.24
N ASP A 117 -5.48 -12.45 13.66
CA ASP A 117 -6.75 -12.10 14.35
C ASP A 117 -6.59 -11.16 15.56
N MET A 118 -5.41 -10.60 15.82
CA MET A 118 -5.08 -9.94 17.10
C MET A 118 -4.53 -8.52 16.94
N LEU A 119 -4.04 -8.17 15.76
CA LEU A 119 -3.46 -6.86 15.50
C LEU A 119 -4.05 -6.25 14.24
N LEU A 120 -4.40 -4.97 14.32
CA LEU A 120 -4.75 -4.13 13.17
C LEU A 120 -3.74 -2.98 13.07
N ARG A 121 -3.11 -2.85 11.90
CA ARG A 121 -2.41 -1.62 11.49
C ARG A 121 -3.29 -0.86 10.51
N THR A 122 -3.49 0.43 10.73
CA THR A 122 -4.22 1.32 9.83
C THR A 122 -3.61 2.72 9.86
N GLY A 123 -4.13 3.66 9.06
CA GLY A 123 -3.68 5.06 9.06
C GLY A 123 -3.67 5.68 7.67
N SER A 124 -3.04 6.84 7.55
CA SER A 124 -2.92 7.61 6.31
C SER A 124 -1.75 7.16 5.43
N ALA A 125 -0.70 6.56 6.02
CA ALA A 125 0.51 6.17 5.31
C ALA A 125 0.31 5.01 4.32
N ASN A 126 0.47 5.28 3.02
CA ASN A 126 0.66 4.24 2.00
C ASN A 126 1.95 3.44 2.25
N PHE A 127 1.98 2.18 1.81
CA PHE A 127 3.15 1.30 1.89
C PHE A 127 4.16 1.65 0.79
N THR A 128 4.63 2.90 0.84
CA THR A 128 5.63 3.49 -0.05
C THR A 128 6.68 4.20 0.78
N ALA A 129 7.90 4.30 0.27
CA ALA A 129 8.99 4.98 0.99
C ALA A 129 8.65 6.46 1.31
N SER A 130 7.92 7.16 0.42
CA SER A 130 7.50 8.53 0.68
C SER A 130 6.39 8.61 1.74
N GLY A 131 5.40 7.71 1.69
CA GLY A 131 4.30 7.68 2.65
C GLY A 131 4.78 7.40 4.07
N MET A 132 5.76 6.51 4.23
CA MET A 132 6.22 6.05 5.55
C MET A 132 7.39 6.85 6.14
N LYS A 133 8.04 7.73 5.37
CA LYS A 133 9.28 8.43 5.79
C LYS A 133 9.32 9.92 5.52
N GLN A 134 8.48 10.45 4.62
CA GLN A 134 8.63 11.83 4.12
C GLN A 134 7.36 12.67 4.22
N GLN A 135 6.19 12.05 4.05
CA GLN A 135 4.90 12.72 4.14
C GLN A 135 4.42 12.72 5.60
N ASP A 136 3.74 13.79 6.00
CA ASP A 136 2.98 13.83 7.25
C ASP A 136 1.87 12.78 7.17
N ASN A 137 2.10 11.65 7.85
CA ASN A 137 1.15 10.56 7.96
C ASN A 137 1.19 10.00 9.37
N ASP A 138 0.04 9.50 9.79
CA ASP A 138 -0.16 8.67 10.97
C ASP A 138 -0.25 7.19 10.59
N VAL A 139 0.21 6.35 11.51
CA VAL A 139 -0.10 4.93 11.58
C VAL A 139 -0.62 4.62 12.97
N VAL A 140 -1.75 3.94 13.04
CA VAL A 140 -2.37 3.46 14.27
C VAL A 140 -2.24 1.95 14.32
N VAL A 141 -1.64 1.45 15.40
CA VAL A 141 -1.54 0.01 15.71
C VAL A 141 -2.47 -0.30 16.87
N ILE A 142 -3.39 -1.22 16.65
CA ILE A 142 -4.41 -1.62 17.62
C ILE A 142 -4.23 -3.12 17.89
N ARG A 143 -3.85 -3.46 19.13
CA ARG A 143 -3.69 -4.85 19.61
C ARG A 143 -4.98 -5.32 20.27
N ASP A 144 -6.02 -5.44 19.45
CA ASP A 144 -7.33 -5.88 19.90
C ASP A 144 -7.97 -6.81 18.87
N ARG A 145 -8.51 -7.92 19.36
CA ARG A 145 -9.15 -8.94 18.53
C ARG A 145 -10.39 -8.40 17.84
N ALA A 146 -11.21 -7.61 18.53
CA ALA A 146 -12.45 -7.08 17.95
C ALA A 146 -12.16 -6.06 16.84
N ALA A 147 -11.13 -5.22 17.00
CA ALA A 147 -10.67 -4.30 15.97
C ALA A 147 -10.14 -5.04 14.73
N ALA A 148 -9.27 -6.04 14.92
CA ALA A 148 -8.76 -6.88 13.83
C ALA A 148 -9.90 -7.56 13.08
N GLN A 149 -10.84 -8.19 13.79
CA GLN A 149 -11.99 -8.86 13.19
C GLN A 149 -12.94 -7.90 12.46
N THR A 150 -13.09 -6.66 12.93
CA THR A 150 -13.88 -5.64 12.25
C THR A 150 -13.26 -5.28 10.90
N PHE A 151 -11.94 -5.08 10.87
CA PHE A 151 -11.21 -4.88 9.61
C PHE A 151 -11.31 -6.11 8.71
N GLU A 152 -11.09 -7.31 9.24
CA GLU A 152 -11.12 -8.56 8.47
C GLU A 152 -12.51 -8.82 7.84
N ALA A 153 -13.59 -8.47 8.54
CA ALA A 153 -14.93 -8.54 7.97
C ALA A 153 -15.11 -7.62 6.75
N ARG A 154 -14.56 -6.39 6.82
CA ARG A 154 -14.54 -5.48 5.66
C ARG A 154 -13.60 -6.00 4.57
N PHE A 155 -12.43 -6.51 4.95
CA PHE A 155 -11.47 -7.11 4.02
C PHE A 155 -12.12 -8.25 3.23
N GLU A 156 -12.87 -9.13 3.89
CA GLU A 156 -13.54 -10.27 3.23
C GLU A 156 -14.55 -9.81 2.17
N GLN A 157 -15.29 -8.73 2.43
CA GLN A 157 -16.19 -8.15 1.42
C GLN A 157 -15.43 -7.64 0.20
N ILE A 158 -14.26 -7.04 0.39
CA ILE A 158 -13.43 -6.56 -0.72
C ILE A 158 -12.82 -7.77 -1.44
N TRP A 159 -12.25 -8.71 -0.70
CA TRP A 159 -11.57 -9.90 -1.20
C TRP A 159 -12.48 -10.80 -2.03
N SER A 160 -13.71 -11.04 -1.57
CA SER A 160 -14.68 -11.88 -2.27
C SER A 160 -15.12 -11.28 -3.62
N ALA A 161 -15.16 -9.95 -3.74
CA ALA A 161 -15.43 -9.23 -4.98
C ALA A 161 -14.18 -8.95 -5.84
N ALA A 162 -12.98 -9.17 -5.29
CA ALA A 162 -11.71 -8.87 -5.93
C ALA A 162 -11.32 -9.94 -6.96
N LYS A 163 -10.58 -9.53 -7.98
CA LYS A 163 -10.10 -10.40 -9.06
C LYS A 163 -8.63 -10.76 -8.85
N PRO A 164 -8.20 -12.00 -9.11
CA PRO A 164 -6.78 -12.36 -9.07
C PRO A 164 -5.95 -11.42 -9.94
N VAL A 165 -4.80 -10.98 -9.43
CA VAL A 165 -3.79 -10.36 -10.29
C VAL A 165 -3.14 -11.48 -11.06
N LEU A 166 -3.41 -11.54 -12.36
CA LEU A 166 -2.70 -12.47 -13.21
C LEU A 166 -1.22 -12.09 -13.15
N PRO A 167 -0.32 -13.00 -12.75
CA PRO A 167 1.10 -12.73 -12.85
C PRO A 167 1.38 -12.33 -14.30
N PRO A 168 2.22 -11.31 -14.55
CA PRO A 168 2.64 -11.01 -15.91
C PRO A 168 3.12 -12.33 -16.53
N GLY A 169 2.53 -12.68 -17.67
CA GLY A 169 2.75 -13.96 -18.31
C GLY A 169 4.24 -14.21 -18.64
N PRO A 170 4.60 -15.35 -19.24
CA PRO A 170 5.96 -15.66 -19.66
C PRO A 170 6.50 -14.76 -20.80
N THR A 171 6.05 -13.51 -20.90
CA THR A 171 6.71 -12.43 -21.65
C THR A 171 7.80 -11.71 -20.83
N PHE A 172 8.20 -12.27 -19.68
CA PHE A 172 9.31 -11.74 -18.86
C PHE A 172 10.49 -12.70 -18.65
N ALA A 173 10.47 -13.89 -19.23
CA ALA A 173 11.56 -14.88 -19.09
C ALA A 173 12.57 -14.90 -20.26
N SER A 174 12.62 -13.85 -21.09
CA SER A 174 13.68 -13.70 -22.12
C SER A 174 14.23 -12.28 -22.18
N ARG A 175 14.88 -11.86 -21.09
CA ARG A 175 15.96 -10.85 -21.12
C ARG A 175 17.10 -11.26 -20.19
N VAL A 176 17.55 -12.50 -20.33
CA VAL A 176 18.96 -12.81 -20.11
C VAL A 176 19.57 -12.84 -21.51
N ALA A 177 20.52 -11.92 -21.75
CA ALA A 177 21.15 -11.60 -23.02
C ALA A 177 20.24 -10.92 -24.08
N ALA A 178 19.96 -9.63 -23.88
CA ALA A 178 19.70 -8.73 -25.00
C ALA A 178 20.97 -7.85 -25.22
N PRO A 179 21.43 -7.65 -26.47
CA PRO A 179 22.47 -6.67 -26.81
C PRO A 179 22.03 -5.26 -26.37
N PRO A 180 22.94 -4.26 -26.29
CA PRO A 180 22.63 -2.95 -25.74
C PRO A 180 21.32 -2.40 -26.32
N SER A 181 20.34 -2.22 -25.44
CA SER A 181 18.97 -1.84 -25.77
C SER A 181 18.94 -0.45 -26.40
N THR A 182 18.55 -0.38 -27.67
CA THR A 182 18.06 0.85 -28.30
C THR A 182 16.73 1.22 -27.64
N LYS A 183 16.76 2.23 -26.76
CA LYS A 183 15.57 2.95 -26.30
C LYS A 183 14.77 3.46 -27.53
N PRO A 184 13.45 3.64 -27.44
CA PRO A 184 12.76 4.58 -28.33
C PRO A 184 13.32 5.96 -28.00
N THR A 185 14.34 6.35 -28.73
CA THR A 185 14.82 7.72 -28.79
C THR A 185 13.66 8.54 -29.32
N ALA A 186 13.45 9.74 -28.77
CA ALA A 186 12.75 10.79 -29.51
C ALA A 186 13.32 10.82 -30.94
N PRO A 187 12.54 11.13 -31.99
CA PRO A 187 13.18 11.54 -33.24
C PRO A 187 14.20 12.61 -32.86
N ALA A 188 15.44 12.47 -33.35
CA ALA A 188 16.64 13.15 -32.85
C ALA A 188 16.60 14.70 -32.87
N SER A 189 15.46 15.29 -33.22
CA SER A 189 15.15 16.70 -33.26
C SER A 189 14.08 17.17 -32.26
N CYS A 190 13.43 16.30 -31.48
CA CYS A 190 12.25 16.67 -30.66
C CYS A 190 12.34 16.26 -29.18
N GLU A 191 13.26 16.89 -28.46
CA GLU A 191 13.53 16.59 -27.06
C GLU A 191 12.77 17.49 -26.07
N ILE A 192 12.10 18.56 -26.51
CA ILE A 192 11.40 19.47 -25.59
C ILE A 192 10.13 18.79 -25.08
N LYS A 193 9.99 18.64 -23.77
CA LYS A 193 8.86 17.96 -23.13
C LYS A 193 7.78 18.96 -22.74
N GLY A 194 6.57 18.84 -23.30
CA GLY A 194 5.40 19.61 -22.91
C GLY A 194 4.40 18.80 -22.07
N ASN A 195 4.30 19.08 -20.77
CA ASN A 195 3.26 18.55 -19.87
C ASN A 195 2.16 19.56 -19.43
N ILE A 196 0.97 19.04 -19.11
CA ILE A 196 -0.19 19.84 -18.66
C ILE A 196 -0.38 19.63 -17.17
N ASN A 197 -0.34 20.72 -16.38
CA ASN A 197 -0.54 20.59 -14.94
C ASN A 197 -2.03 20.50 -14.56
N ARG A 198 -2.30 20.28 -13.27
CA ARG A 198 -3.67 20.13 -12.73
C ARG A 198 -4.58 21.35 -12.93
N ASN A 199 -3.99 22.53 -13.16
CA ASN A 199 -4.71 23.78 -13.44
C ASN A 199 -4.93 23.99 -14.96
N GLY A 200 -4.55 23.01 -15.78
CA GLY A 200 -4.63 23.09 -17.24
C GLY A 200 -3.51 23.91 -17.89
N GLU A 201 -2.48 24.30 -17.13
CA GLU A 201 -1.37 25.06 -17.71
C GLU A 201 -0.46 24.17 -18.54
N ARG A 202 -0.17 24.63 -19.76
CA ARG A 202 0.73 23.99 -20.72
C ARG A 202 2.16 24.46 -20.49
N ILE A 203 3.03 23.59 -19.99
CA ILE A 203 4.40 23.93 -19.61
C ILE A 203 5.38 23.08 -20.43
N PHE A 204 6.37 23.72 -21.07
CA PHE A 204 7.45 22.99 -21.74
C PHE A 204 8.77 23.07 -20.96
N HIS A 205 9.56 22.01 -21.08
CA HIS A 205 10.83 21.79 -20.40
C HIS A 205 11.91 21.36 -21.41
N LYS A 206 13.11 21.94 -21.30
CA LYS A 206 14.25 21.65 -22.18
C LYS A 206 15.25 20.70 -21.52
N PRO A 207 15.99 19.90 -22.32
CA PRO A 207 17.11 19.11 -21.80
C PRO A 207 18.07 19.97 -20.96
N GLY A 208 18.45 19.45 -19.79
CA GLY A 208 19.34 20.14 -18.84
C GLY A 208 18.63 20.96 -17.75
N GLU A 209 17.31 21.16 -17.85
CA GLU A 209 16.56 21.87 -16.81
C GLU A 209 16.24 20.97 -15.61
N GLN A 210 16.20 21.58 -14.42
CA GLN A 210 15.97 20.91 -13.14
C GLN A 210 14.79 19.93 -13.12
N PHE A 211 13.71 20.27 -13.84
CA PHE A 211 12.49 19.45 -13.87
C PHE A 211 12.41 18.53 -15.09
N TYR A 212 13.30 18.67 -16.08
CA TYR A 212 13.24 17.94 -17.34
C TYR A 212 13.26 16.42 -17.18
N ALA A 213 14.15 15.92 -16.31
CA ALA A 213 14.26 14.48 -16.04
C ALA A 213 13.02 13.90 -15.35
N ARG A 214 12.30 14.73 -14.59
CA ARG A 214 11.11 14.33 -13.81
C ARG A 214 9.83 14.38 -14.62
N VAL A 215 9.80 15.21 -15.66
CA VAL A 215 8.63 15.35 -16.54
C VAL A 215 8.50 14.09 -17.39
N LYS A 216 7.36 13.42 -17.25
CA LYS A 216 6.91 12.31 -18.09
C LYS A 216 5.76 12.83 -18.94
N ILE A 217 5.75 12.47 -20.21
CA ILE A 217 4.74 12.90 -21.17
C ILE A 217 3.68 11.81 -21.28
N ASP A 218 2.42 12.19 -21.11
CA ASP A 218 1.24 11.38 -21.41
C ASP A 218 0.50 11.92 -22.64
N PRO A 219 0.69 11.31 -23.83
CA PRO A 219 0.00 11.72 -25.05
C PRO A 219 -1.53 11.69 -24.96
N ASN A 220 -2.10 10.85 -24.09
CA ASN A 220 -3.55 10.74 -23.93
C ASN A 220 -4.14 11.95 -23.19
N ALA A 221 -3.32 12.64 -22.38
CA ALA A 221 -3.67 13.88 -21.71
C ALA A 221 -3.46 15.12 -22.59
N GLY A 222 -3.05 14.96 -23.85
CA GLY A 222 -2.71 16.06 -24.76
C GLY A 222 -1.30 16.62 -24.54
N GLU A 223 -0.47 15.96 -23.74
CA GLU A 223 0.94 16.26 -23.56
C GLU A 223 1.75 15.75 -24.76
N ARG A 224 2.87 16.41 -25.09
CA ARG A 224 3.64 16.05 -26.28
C ARG A 224 5.07 16.55 -26.23
N TRP A 225 5.89 16.04 -27.15
CA TRP A 225 7.21 16.57 -27.42
C TRP A 225 7.15 17.66 -28.49
N PHE A 226 8.06 18.63 -28.42
CA PHE A 226 8.28 19.67 -29.41
C PHE A 226 9.69 19.57 -29.97
N CYS A 227 9.83 19.97 -31.24
CA CYS A 227 11.07 19.99 -31.98
C CYS A 227 11.81 21.33 -31.88
N SER A 228 11.12 22.39 -31.48
CA SER A 228 11.73 23.67 -31.13
C SER A 228 10.95 24.42 -30.04
N GLU A 229 11.61 25.37 -29.39
CA GLU A 229 10.97 26.27 -28.43
C GLU A 229 9.91 27.15 -29.12
N GLU A 230 10.18 27.57 -30.35
CA GLU A 230 9.23 28.30 -31.19
C GLU A 230 7.94 27.49 -31.45
N GLU A 231 8.07 26.18 -31.71
CA GLU A 231 6.92 25.29 -31.89
C GLU A 231 6.10 25.16 -30.61
N ALA A 232 6.76 25.04 -29.45
CA ALA A 232 6.09 24.97 -28.16
C ALA A 232 5.31 26.28 -27.87
N LEU A 233 5.96 27.42 -28.08
CA LEU A 233 5.35 28.74 -27.90
C LEU A 233 4.18 28.96 -28.85
N ALA A 234 4.33 28.62 -30.14
CA ALA A 234 3.26 28.70 -31.14
C ALA A 234 2.07 27.79 -30.81
N ALA A 235 2.33 26.66 -30.14
CA ALA A 235 1.31 25.75 -29.63
C ALA A 235 0.60 26.23 -28.35
N GLY A 236 0.98 27.40 -27.81
CA GLY A 236 0.43 27.97 -26.59
C GLY A 236 1.02 27.38 -25.31
N TRP A 237 2.24 26.87 -25.36
CA TRP A 237 2.95 26.33 -24.21
C TRP A 237 3.93 27.36 -23.67
N ARG A 238 3.91 27.59 -22.36
CA ARG A 238 4.85 28.49 -21.69
C ARG A 238 6.06 27.75 -21.17
N HIS A 239 7.18 28.44 -21.05
CA HIS A 239 8.39 27.86 -20.46
C HIS A 239 8.21 27.59 -18.96
N GLY A 240 8.78 26.49 -18.46
CA GLY A 240 8.89 26.23 -17.03
C GLY A 240 9.73 27.31 -16.33
N ARG A 241 9.31 27.78 -15.15
CA ARG A 241 10.14 28.70 -14.36
C ARG A 241 11.33 27.92 -13.79
N VAL A 242 12.53 28.46 -13.97
CA VAL A 242 13.79 27.93 -13.43
C VAL A 242 14.03 28.64 -12.09
N ASN A 243 13.52 28.09 -11.00
CA ASN A 243 13.90 28.48 -9.63
C ASN A 243 14.50 27.28 -8.92
#